data_AF-A7RF62-F1
#
_entry.id   AF-A7RF62-F1
#
_cell.length_a   1.000
_cell.length_b   1.000
_cell.length_c   1.000
_cell.angle_alpha   90.00
_cell.angle_beta   90.00
_cell.angle_gamma   90.00
#
_symmetry.space_group_name_H-M   'P 1'
#
loop_
_entity.id
_entity.type
_entity.pdbx_description
1 polymer ?
#
loop_
_entity_poly.entity_id
_entity_poly.type
_entity_poly.pdbx_seq_one_letter_code
_entity_poly.pdbx_strand_id
1 'polypeptide(L)'
;MGLRIKFAELPTQHNVYCSRLNEVEKHAIYSEITKLLKKGVIEPTGHTDAHAVKEKKGKSYSECFDNVSETLHLFDALGFVIRLDKSVFQPSQRLVFLGFIIDSVSMTVSLTEEKATGVLRNCNTLLRHQKPTIGKLVSSFPGVMYGPLHYRTLEKSKAINLRVAKGDFDKCMTISHDSRRELQWWCDNL
;
A
#
# COMPACT_ATOMS: atom_id res chain seq x y z
N MET A 1 2.22 -22.52 2.18
CA MET A 1 0.81 -22.46 1.72
C MET A 1 0.24 -21.24 2.41
N GLY A 2 0.25 -20.07 1.76
CA GLY A 2 0.04 -18.80 2.44
C GLY A 2 -1.34 -18.64 3.07
N LEU A 3 -1.37 -18.16 4.32
CA LEU A 3 -2.59 -17.87 5.06
C LEU A 3 -3.39 -16.75 4.36
N ARG A 4 -4.68 -17.01 4.11
CA ARG A 4 -5.59 -16.07 3.44
C ARG A 4 -6.23 -15.13 4.46
N ILE A 5 -6.12 -13.82 4.23
CA ILE A 5 -6.89 -12.83 5.01
C ILE A 5 -8.32 -12.83 4.49
N LYS A 6 -9.30 -13.18 5.34
CA LYS A 6 -10.72 -13.05 5.03
C LYS A 6 -11.23 -11.75 5.62
N PHE A 7 -11.86 -10.90 4.82
CA PHE A 7 -12.59 -9.75 5.34
C PHE A 7 -13.99 -10.18 5.78
N ALA A 8 -14.42 -9.76 6.98
CA ALA A 8 -15.78 -10.03 7.48
C ALA A 8 -16.84 -9.13 6.80
N GLU A 9 -16.44 -7.93 6.41
CA GLU A 9 -17.24 -6.94 5.69
C GLU A 9 -16.37 -6.27 4.60
N LEU A 10 -16.99 -5.63 3.60
CA LEU A 10 -16.24 -4.85 2.62
C LEU A 10 -15.36 -3.82 3.34
N PRO A 11 -14.06 -3.71 3.02
CA PRO A 11 -13.20 -2.70 3.62
C PRO A 11 -13.75 -1.32 3.27
N THR A 12 -14.37 -0.70 4.26
CA THR A 12 -14.93 0.64 4.20
C THR A 12 -13.93 1.60 4.81
N GLN A 13 -13.58 2.63 4.05
CA GLN A 13 -12.69 3.69 4.50
C GLN A 13 -13.45 4.59 5.47
N HIS A 14 -13.50 4.19 6.74
CA HIS A 14 -14.21 4.91 7.80
C HIS A 14 -13.57 6.27 8.15
N ASN A 15 -12.35 6.54 7.68
CA ASN A 15 -11.61 7.75 7.99
C ASN A 15 -11.01 8.36 6.71
N VAL A 16 -11.87 8.99 5.90
CA VAL A 16 -11.43 10.23 5.26
C VAL A 16 -11.37 11.24 6.39
N TYR A 17 -10.24 11.88 6.61
CA TYR A 17 -10.10 12.96 7.60
C TYR A 17 -10.99 14.13 7.13
N CYS A 18 -12.29 14.03 7.37
CA CYS A 18 -13.22 15.13 7.22
C CYS A 18 -13.26 15.79 8.58
N SER A 19 -12.23 16.59 8.88
CA SER A 19 -12.36 17.60 9.91
C SER A 19 -13.56 18.45 9.51
N ARG A 20 -14.69 18.33 10.23
CA ARG A 20 -15.84 19.22 10.07
C ARG A 20 -15.37 20.62 10.47
N LEU A 21 -14.82 21.35 9.52
CA LEU A 21 -14.44 22.75 9.70
C LEU A 21 -15.69 23.51 10.14
N ASN A 22 -15.58 24.28 11.22
CA ASN A 22 -16.67 25.16 11.64
C ASN A 22 -16.81 26.33 10.64
N GLU A 23 -17.92 27.06 10.70
CA GLU A 23 -18.21 28.12 9.72
C GLU A 23 -17.18 29.25 9.73
N VAL A 24 -16.54 29.51 10.87
CA VAL A 24 -15.47 30.52 11.00
C VAL A 24 -14.20 30.05 10.27
N GLU A 25 -13.82 28.79 10.45
CA GLU A 25 -12.68 28.17 9.76
C GLU A 25 -12.90 28.12 8.26
N LYS A 26 -14.09 27.73 7.81
CA LYS A 26 -14.46 27.77 6.39
C LYS A 26 -14.32 29.17 5.85
N HIS A 27 -14.86 30.18 6.53
CA HIS A 27 -14.80 31.57 6.08
C HIS A 27 -13.36 32.08 5.98
N ALA A 28 -12.52 31.76 6.97
CA ALA A 28 -11.10 32.11 6.96
C ALA A 28 -10.37 31.48 5.77
N ILE A 29 -10.58 30.19 5.53
CA ILE A 29 -9.99 29.47 4.40
C ILE A 29 -10.46 30.06 3.06
N TYR A 30 -11.76 30.30 2.89
CA TYR A 30 -12.29 30.91 1.67
C TYR A 30 -11.72 32.31 1.42
N SER A 31 -11.53 33.10 2.48
CA SER A 31 -10.93 34.44 2.39
C SER A 31 -9.49 34.37 1.90
N GLU A 32 -8.68 33.47 2.44
CA GLU A 32 -7.29 33.28 2.01
C GLU A 32 -7.20 32.76 0.57
N ILE A 33 -8.01 31.76 0.20
CA ILE A 33 -8.06 31.26 -1.19
C ILE A 33 -8.42 32.40 -2.15
N THR A 34 -9.40 33.23 -1.81
CA THR A 34 -9.81 34.38 -2.64
C THR A 34 -8.68 35.40 -2.79
N LYS A 35 -7.91 35.67 -1.73
CA LYS A 35 -6.74 36.56 -1.81
C LYS A 35 -5.67 35.99 -2.74
N LEU A 36 -5.41 34.69 -2.68
CA LEU A 36 -4.42 34.03 -3.52
C LEU A 36 -4.84 34.01 -5.00
N LEU A 37 -6.13 33.78 -5.28
CA LEU A 37 -6.71 33.89 -6.62
C LEU A 37 -6.58 35.32 -7.18
N LYS A 38 -6.94 36.34 -6.39
CA LYS A 38 -6.82 37.76 -6.79
C LYS A 38 -5.36 38.18 -7.06
N LYS A 39 -4.40 37.56 -6.36
CA LYS A 39 -2.97 37.82 -6.56
C LYS A 39 -2.36 37.00 -7.69
N GLY A 40 -3.14 36.13 -8.36
CA GLY A 40 -2.63 35.24 -9.42
C GLY A 40 -1.60 34.22 -8.92
N VAL A 41 -1.57 33.95 -7.60
CA VAL A 41 -0.63 32.99 -6.99
C VAL A 41 -1.09 31.55 -7.25
N ILE A 42 -2.41 31.35 -7.34
CA ILE A 42 -3.07 30.09 -7.66
C ILE A 42 -4.16 30.36 -8.70
N GLU A 43 -4.45 29.39 -9.54
CA GLU A 43 -5.54 29.43 -10.51
C GLU A 43 -6.54 28.30 -10.22
N PRO A 44 -7.86 28.51 -10.42
CA PRO A 44 -8.83 27.43 -10.29
C PRO A 44 -8.53 26.37 -11.33
N THR A 45 -8.20 25.15 -10.89
CA THR A 45 -8.14 24.01 -11.80
C THR A 45 -9.54 23.76 -12.33
N GLY A 46 -9.76 23.76 -13.65
CA GLY A 46 -11.06 23.50 -14.30
C GLY A 46 -11.62 22.09 -14.09
N HIS A 47 -11.09 21.35 -13.13
CA HIS A 47 -11.54 20.02 -12.76
C HIS A 47 -12.76 20.15 -11.85
N THR A 48 -13.95 19.88 -12.41
CA THR A 48 -15.11 19.47 -11.62
C THR A 48 -14.78 18.19 -10.86
N ASP A 49 -15.47 17.90 -9.75
CA ASP A 49 -15.25 16.72 -8.89
C ASP A 49 -15.22 15.37 -9.65
N ALA A 50 -15.68 15.33 -10.90
CA ALA A 50 -15.61 14.20 -11.83
C ALA A 50 -14.19 13.89 -12.36
N HIS A 51 -13.26 14.84 -12.29
CA HIS A 51 -11.90 14.70 -12.84
C HIS A 51 -10.82 14.43 -11.78
N ALA A 52 -11.20 14.32 -10.51
CA ALA A 52 -10.30 13.66 -9.56
C ALA A 52 -10.15 12.22 -10.04
N VAL A 53 -8.91 11.76 -10.26
CA VAL A 53 -8.58 10.33 -10.43
C VAL A 53 -8.79 9.64 -9.07
N LYS A 54 -10.03 9.61 -8.61
CA LYS A 54 -10.51 8.66 -7.61
C LYS A 54 -10.77 7.36 -8.35
N GLU A 55 -10.54 6.23 -7.68
CA GLU A 55 -10.86 4.90 -8.22
C GLU A 55 -12.32 4.88 -8.73
N LYS A 56 -12.53 4.97 -10.05
CA LYS A 56 -13.84 4.76 -10.66
C LYS A 56 -14.16 3.27 -10.52
N LYS A 57 -15.08 2.93 -9.61
CA LYS A 57 -15.54 1.55 -9.38
C LYS A 57 -16.85 1.33 -10.12
N GLY A 58 -16.86 0.42 -11.09
CA GLY A 58 -18.09 -0.02 -11.74
C GLY A 58 -18.86 -1.02 -10.87
N LYS A 59 -20.20 -0.94 -10.86
CA LYS A 59 -21.08 -1.90 -10.18
C LYS A 59 -21.41 -3.12 -11.04
N SER A 60 -21.12 -3.04 -12.35
CA SER A 60 -21.31 -4.12 -13.31
C SER A 60 -20.03 -4.33 -14.14
N TYR A 61 -19.97 -5.46 -14.86
CA TYR A 61 -18.87 -5.73 -15.80
C TYR A 61 -18.78 -4.65 -16.88
N SER A 62 -19.92 -4.28 -17.50
CA SER A 62 -19.97 -3.25 -18.55
C SER A 62 -19.46 -1.91 -18.04
N GLU A 63 -20.00 -1.43 -16.93
CA GLU A 63 -19.59 -0.16 -16.34
C GLU A 63 -18.10 -0.13 -15.97
N CYS A 64 -17.56 -1.24 -15.47
CA CYS A 64 -16.13 -1.36 -15.19
C CYS A 64 -15.29 -1.30 -16.47
N PHE A 65 -15.72 -1.99 -17.52
CA PHE A 65 -15.05 -1.96 -18.81
C PHE A 65 -15.07 -0.57 -19.45
N ASP A 66 -16.23 0.09 -19.42
CA ASP A 66 -16.42 1.45 -19.95
C ASP A 66 -15.54 2.45 -19.18
N ASN A 67 -15.51 2.35 -17.84
CA ASN A 67 -14.63 3.17 -16.99
C ASN A 67 -13.14 2.99 -17.33
N VAL A 68 -12.69 1.76 -17.60
CA VAL A 68 -11.32 1.50 -18.04
C VAL A 68 -11.07 2.20 -19.37
N SER A 69 -11.95 2.03 -20.36
CA SER A 69 -11.83 2.65 -21.68
C SER A 69 -11.74 4.18 -21.62
N GLU A 70 -12.66 4.82 -20.89
CA GLU A 70 -12.65 6.26 -20.67
C GLU A 70 -11.36 6.75 -20.01
N THR A 71 -10.85 6.01 -19.02
CA THR A 71 -9.62 6.36 -18.30
C THR A 71 -8.41 6.26 -19.22
N LEU A 72 -8.36 5.28 -20.12
CA LEU A 72 -7.28 5.17 -21.10
C LEU A 72 -7.30 6.35 -22.07
N HIS A 73 -8.48 6.72 -22.59
CA HIS A 73 -8.62 7.88 -23.45
C HIS A 73 -8.20 9.17 -22.74
N LEU A 74 -8.57 9.35 -21.47
CA LEU A 74 -8.16 10.51 -20.68
C LEU A 74 -6.64 10.54 -20.48
N PHE A 75 -6.02 9.42 -20.13
CA PHE A 75 -4.57 9.35 -19.91
C PHE A 75 -3.80 9.60 -21.20
N ASP A 76 -4.25 9.06 -22.33
CA ASP A 76 -3.67 9.31 -23.65
C ASP A 76 -3.79 10.79 -24.04
N ALA A 77 -4.98 11.39 -23.87
CA ALA A 77 -5.21 12.81 -24.16
C ALA A 77 -4.36 13.75 -23.29
N LEU A 78 -4.01 13.33 -22.08
CA LEU A 78 -3.11 14.06 -21.17
C LEU A 78 -1.61 13.76 -21.43
N GLY A 79 -1.29 12.90 -22.39
CA GLY A 79 0.09 12.54 -22.74
C GLY A 79 0.77 11.57 -21.76
N PHE A 80 0.01 10.84 -20.94
CA PHE A 80 0.56 9.78 -20.09
C PHE A 80 0.91 8.54 -20.92
N VAL A 81 2.09 7.97 -20.64
CA VAL A 81 2.50 6.69 -21.24
C VAL A 81 1.89 5.53 -20.45
N ILE A 82 0.92 4.84 -21.07
CA ILE A 82 0.27 3.66 -20.49
C ILE A 82 1.11 2.41 -20.77
N ARG A 83 1.53 1.72 -19.70
CA ARG A 83 2.27 0.46 -19.81
C ARG A 83 1.32 -0.73 -19.91
N LEU A 84 1.05 -1.18 -21.14
CA LEU A 84 0.12 -2.28 -21.43
C LEU A 84 0.50 -3.58 -20.72
N ASP A 85 1.80 -3.85 -20.54
CA ASP A 85 2.34 -5.04 -19.87
C ASP A 85 2.06 -5.07 -18.36
N LYS A 86 1.81 -3.91 -17.74
CA LYS A 86 1.56 -3.77 -16.30
C LYS A 86 0.13 -3.39 -15.97
N SER A 87 -0.71 -3.26 -16.98
CA SER A 87 -2.10 -2.85 -16.84
C SER A 87 -3.04 -4.01 -17.15
N VAL A 88 -4.18 -4.06 -16.45
CA VAL A 88 -5.24 -5.04 -16.70
C VAL A 88 -6.44 -4.27 -17.22
N PHE A 89 -6.85 -4.57 -18.45
CA PHE A 89 -7.90 -3.81 -19.15
C PHE A 89 -9.26 -4.50 -19.11
N GLN A 90 -9.29 -5.81 -18.85
CA GLN A 90 -10.52 -6.54 -18.67
C GLN A 90 -10.91 -6.55 -17.19
N PRO A 91 -12.17 -6.24 -16.86
CA PRO A 91 -12.67 -6.41 -15.49
C PRO A 91 -12.40 -7.84 -15.01
N SER A 92 -11.71 -7.96 -13.88
CA SER A 92 -11.34 -9.25 -13.28
C SER A 92 -11.67 -9.25 -11.80
N GLN A 93 -12.12 -10.40 -11.30
CA GLN A 93 -12.35 -10.64 -9.87
C GLN A 93 -11.09 -11.11 -9.14
N ARG A 94 -10.01 -11.41 -9.89
CA ARG A 94 -8.71 -11.81 -9.35
C ARG A 94 -7.60 -11.00 -10.01
N LEU A 95 -6.92 -10.18 -9.22
CA LEU A 95 -5.89 -9.24 -9.70
C LEU A 95 -4.56 -9.50 -8.99
N VAL A 96 -3.47 -9.53 -9.75
CA VAL A 96 -2.12 -9.48 -9.18
C VAL A 96 -1.65 -8.03 -9.17
N PHE A 97 -1.34 -7.50 -7.98
CA PHE A 97 -0.87 -6.13 -7.82
C PHE A 97 0.20 -6.04 -6.72
N LEU A 98 1.37 -5.48 -7.04
CA LEU A 98 2.51 -5.35 -6.11
C LEU A 98 2.90 -6.65 -5.38
N GLY A 99 2.77 -7.78 -6.07
CA GLY A 99 3.03 -9.13 -5.54
C GLY A 99 1.96 -9.64 -4.56
N PHE A 100 0.77 -9.05 -4.57
CA PHE A 100 -0.42 -9.57 -3.91
C PHE A 100 -1.40 -10.12 -4.93
N ILE A 101 -2.12 -11.17 -4.55
CA ILE A 101 -3.31 -11.65 -5.22
C ILE A 101 -4.50 -11.09 -4.44
N ILE A 102 -5.26 -10.23 -5.09
CA ILE A 102 -6.52 -9.69 -4.60
C ILE A 102 -7.63 -10.50 -5.26
N ASP A 103 -8.43 -11.20 -4.47
CA ASP A 103 -9.53 -12.04 -4.93
C ASP A 103 -10.84 -11.55 -4.32
N SER A 104 -11.68 -10.92 -5.13
CA SER A 104 -12.94 -10.32 -4.70
C SER A 104 -14.06 -11.34 -4.50
N VAL A 105 -13.91 -12.57 -5.02
CA VAL A 105 -14.92 -13.63 -4.82
C VAL A 105 -14.78 -14.21 -3.42
N SER A 106 -13.56 -14.57 -3.05
CA SER A 106 -13.25 -15.09 -1.72
C SER A 106 -13.06 -13.98 -0.68
N MET A 107 -13.01 -12.71 -1.11
CA MET A 107 -12.71 -11.55 -0.28
C MET A 107 -11.38 -11.72 0.45
N THR A 108 -10.34 -12.04 -0.31
CA THR A 108 -9.00 -12.27 0.23
C THR A 108 -7.91 -11.44 -0.43
N VAL A 109 -6.90 -11.10 0.38
CA VAL A 109 -5.60 -10.62 -0.07
C VAL A 109 -4.56 -11.62 0.40
N SER A 110 -3.76 -12.12 -0.53
CA SER A 110 -2.70 -13.10 -0.26
C SER A 110 -1.43 -12.73 -1.04
N LEU A 111 -0.29 -13.27 -0.64
CA LEU A 111 0.95 -13.07 -1.37
C LEU A 111 0.96 -13.91 -2.66
N THR A 112 1.59 -13.40 -3.71
CA THR A 112 2.05 -14.26 -4.79
C THR A 112 3.14 -15.20 -4.29
N GLU A 113 3.30 -16.34 -4.95
CA GLU A 113 4.37 -17.28 -4.63
C GLU A 113 5.75 -16.61 -4.65
N GLU A 114 6.03 -15.83 -5.70
CA GLU A 114 7.28 -15.06 -5.82
C GLU A 114 7.53 -14.14 -4.61
N LYS A 115 6.51 -13.41 -4.16
CA LYS A 115 6.64 -12.50 -3.01
C LYS A 115 6.85 -13.29 -1.73
N ALA A 116 6.11 -14.37 -1.51
CA ALA A 116 6.27 -15.25 -0.34
C ALA A 116 7.67 -15.86 -0.29
N THR A 117 8.19 -16.42 -1.39
CA THR A 117 9.57 -16.91 -1.49
C THR A 117 10.58 -15.80 -1.23
N GLY A 118 10.31 -14.58 -1.71
CA GLY A 118 11.14 -13.41 -1.45
C GLY A 118 11.24 -13.05 0.04
N VAL A 119 10.13 -13.17 0.79
CA VAL A 119 10.10 -12.96 2.24
C VAL A 119 10.80 -14.09 2.98
N LEU A 120 10.56 -15.35 2.61
CA LEU A 120 11.23 -16.51 3.20
C LEU A 120 12.75 -16.45 3.04
N ARG A 121 13.22 -16.07 1.85
CA ARG A 121 14.65 -15.84 1.60
C ARG A 121 15.20 -14.73 2.49
N ASN A 122 14.43 -13.67 2.72
CA ASN A 122 14.83 -12.59 3.61
C ASN A 122 14.93 -13.05 5.07
N CYS A 123 13.95 -13.85 5.54
CA CYS A 123 13.98 -14.41 6.90
C CYS A 123 15.20 -15.30 7.12
N ASN A 124 15.49 -16.19 6.16
CA ASN A 124 16.70 -17.03 6.20
C ASN A 124 18.00 -16.21 6.16
N THR A 125 18.04 -15.13 5.39
CA THR A 125 19.18 -14.21 5.33
C THR A 125 19.38 -13.50 6.67
N LEU A 126 18.29 -13.04 7.30
CA LEU A 126 18.32 -12.42 8.62
C LEU A 126 18.84 -13.40 9.67
N LEU A 127 18.37 -14.65 9.66
CA LEU A 127 18.82 -15.69 10.59
C LEU A 127 20.32 -16.02 10.45
N ARG A 128 20.89 -15.93 9.24
CA ARG A 128 22.30 -16.27 8.95
C ARG A 128 23.25 -15.08 9.05
N HIS A 129 22.98 -14.02 8.30
CA HIS A 129 23.88 -12.88 8.10
C HIS A 129 23.51 -11.67 8.96
N GLN A 130 22.30 -11.67 9.56
CA GLN A 130 21.84 -10.64 10.47
C GLN A 130 22.01 -9.21 9.90
N LYS A 131 21.68 -8.98 8.63
CA LYS A 131 21.65 -7.60 8.07
C LYS A 131 20.33 -6.91 8.44
N PRO A 132 20.28 -5.59 8.72
CA PRO A 132 19.08 -4.88 9.20
C PRO A 132 17.96 -4.66 8.15
N THR A 133 17.72 -5.61 7.25
CA THR A 133 16.78 -5.49 6.13
C THR A 133 15.43 -6.16 6.42
N ILE A 134 14.57 -5.50 7.19
CA ILE A 134 13.24 -6.04 7.56
C ILE A 134 12.11 -5.58 6.63
N GLY A 135 12.40 -4.65 5.70
CA GLY A 135 11.38 -3.99 4.88
C GLY A 135 10.52 -4.95 4.04
N LYS A 136 11.06 -6.09 3.62
CA LYS A 136 10.29 -7.11 2.89
C LYS A 136 9.17 -7.73 3.72
N LEU A 137 9.38 -7.92 5.04
CA LEU A 137 8.33 -8.42 5.94
C LEU A 137 7.21 -7.38 6.03
N VAL A 138 7.56 -6.12 6.29
CA VAL A 138 6.62 -5.00 6.41
C VAL A 138 5.79 -4.83 5.13
N SER A 139 6.44 -4.89 3.97
CA SER A 139 5.77 -4.79 2.67
C SER A 139 4.80 -5.94 2.35
N SER A 140 4.78 -6.98 3.19
CA SER A 140 3.95 -8.17 3.03
C SER A 140 2.78 -8.24 4.03
N PHE A 141 2.70 -7.30 4.99
CA PHE A 141 1.62 -7.26 5.98
C PHE A 141 0.20 -7.34 5.40
N PRO A 142 -0.13 -6.63 4.29
CA PRO A 142 -1.46 -6.74 3.69
C PRO A 142 -1.87 -8.15 3.25
N GLY A 143 -0.92 -9.07 3.08
CA GLY A 143 -1.14 -10.46 2.68
C GLY A 143 -0.82 -11.48 3.77
N VAL A 144 -0.46 -11.04 4.99
CA VAL A 144 -0.06 -11.92 6.10
C VAL A 144 -0.74 -11.43 7.38
N MET A 145 -1.91 -12.00 7.68
CA MET A 145 -2.83 -11.53 8.74
C MET A 145 -2.14 -11.23 10.07
N TYR A 146 -1.33 -12.17 10.56
CA TYR A 146 -0.68 -12.09 11.86
C TYR A 146 0.77 -11.56 11.77
N GLY A 147 1.25 -11.22 10.58
CA GLY A 147 2.60 -10.68 10.38
C GLY A 147 2.93 -9.48 11.29
N PRO A 148 2.03 -8.48 11.45
CA PRO A 148 2.25 -7.36 12.37
C PRO A 148 2.37 -7.72 13.86
N LEU A 149 1.96 -8.93 14.26
CA LEU A 149 2.16 -9.43 15.63
C LEU A 149 3.56 -10.01 15.84
N HIS A 150 4.19 -10.48 14.76
CA HIS A 150 5.48 -11.17 14.78
C HIS A 150 6.60 -10.35 14.12
N TYR A 151 6.68 -9.04 14.39
CA TYR A 151 7.76 -8.19 13.85
C TYR A 151 8.33 -7.14 14.81
N ARG A 152 7.61 -6.83 15.89
CA ARG A 152 7.90 -5.66 16.74
C ARG A 152 9.25 -5.79 17.42
N THR A 153 9.62 -7.00 17.83
CA THR A 153 10.89 -7.23 18.51
C THR A 153 12.04 -7.10 17.52
N LEU A 154 11.89 -7.66 16.33
CA LEU A 154 12.83 -7.50 15.22
C LEU A 154 13.02 -6.04 14.82
N GLU A 155 11.95 -5.25 14.75
CA GLU A 155 12.02 -3.81 14.46
C GLU A 155 12.77 -3.05 15.57
N LYS A 156 12.47 -3.33 16.84
CA LYS A 156 13.19 -2.74 17.98
C LYS A 156 14.68 -3.08 17.92
N SER A 157 15.02 -4.34 17.68
CA SER A 157 16.41 -4.77 17.51
C SER A 157 17.09 -4.05 16.34
N LYS A 158 16.42 -3.91 15.19
CA LYS A 158 16.93 -3.16 14.05
C LYS A 158 17.24 -1.71 14.44
N ALA A 159 16.30 -1.01 15.09
CA ALA A 159 16.45 0.38 15.48
C ALA A 159 17.63 0.60 16.44
N ILE A 160 17.78 -0.26 17.45
CA ILE A 160 18.90 -0.22 18.40
C ILE A 160 20.24 -0.43 17.67
N ASN A 161 20.33 -1.47 16.84
CA ASN A 161 21.57 -1.78 16.13
C ASN A 161 21.96 -0.68 15.14
N LEU A 162 21.01 -0.11 14.41
CA LEU A 162 21.29 1.02 13.50
C LEU A 162 21.76 2.25 14.27
N ARG A 163 21.22 2.52 15.46
CA ARG A 163 21.69 3.63 16.31
C ARG A 163 23.14 3.44 16.72
N VAL A 164 23.53 2.22 17.15
CA VAL A 164 24.92 1.89 17.50
C VAL A 164 25.84 1.94 16.27
N ALA A 165 25.34 1.49 15.12
CA ALA A 165 26.04 1.51 13.84
C ALA A 165 26.12 2.91 13.19
N LYS A 166 25.53 3.95 13.81
CA LYS A 166 25.43 5.31 13.26
C LYS A 166 24.73 5.37 11.89
N GLY A 167 23.70 4.54 11.71
CA GLY A 167 22.90 4.47 10.48
C GLY A 167 23.49 3.60 9.37
N ASP A 168 24.58 2.89 9.63
CA ASP A 168 25.20 1.98 8.67
C ASP A 168 24.38 0.68 8.54
N PHE A 169 23.76 0.49 7.37
CA PHE A 169 22.93 -0.67 7.03
C PHE A 169 23.72 -1.89 6.57
N ASP A 170 25.02 -1.75 6.29
CA ASP A 170 25.89 -2.85 5.91
C ASP A 170 26.45 -3.60 7.11
N LYS A 171 26.42 -2.98 8.29
CA LYS A 171 26.75 -3.63 9.56
C LYS A 171 25.72 -4.67 9.98
N CYS A 172 26.21 -5.78 10.52
CA CYS A 172 25.37 -6.80 11.12
C CYS A 172 24.66 -6.26 12.37
N MET A 173 23.42 -6.68 12.56
CA MET A 173 22.62 -6.46 13.76
C MET A 173 22.72 -7.67 14.68
N THR A 174 22.70 -7.47 15.99
CA THR A 174 22.49 -8.58 16.94
C THR A 174 21.00 -8.93 17.00
N ILE A 175 20.66 -10.18 16.68
CA ILE A 175 19.28 -10.69 16.76
C ILE A 175 19.04 -11.37 18.12
N SER A 176 18.06 -10.86 18.87
CA SER A 176 17.64 -11.44 20.15
C SER A 176 16.93 -12.79 19.97
N HIS A 177 16.81 -13.56 21.05
CA HIS A 177 16.05 -14.82 21.03
C HIS A 177 14.60 -14.62 20.55
N ASP A 178 13.92 -13.58 21.02
CA ASP A 178 12.55 -13.28 20.62
C ASP A 178 12.44 -12.86 19.14
N SER A 179 13.39 -12.07 18.62
CA SER A 179 13.45 -11.76 17.19
C SER A 179 13.68 -13.02 16.33
N ARG A 180 14.44 -14.01 16.82
CA ARG A 180 14.58 -15.31 16.12
C ARG A 180 13.27 -16.08 16.11
N ARG A 181 12.52 -16.08 17.22
CA ARG A 181 11.19 -16.69 17.28
C ARG A 181 10.20 -16.03 16.33
N GLU A 182 10.21 -14.70 16.25
CA GLU A 182 9.43 -13.95 15.27
C GLU A 182 9.81 -14.40 13.84
N LEU A 183 11.10 -14.41 13.48
CA LEU A 183 11.56 -14.86 12.17
C LEU A 183 11.19 -16.32 11.85
N GLN A 184 11.26 -17.21 12.83
CA GLN A 184 10.85 -18.61 12.64
C GLN A 184 9.35 -18.72 12.37
N TRP A 185 8.53 -17.96 13.10
CA TRP A 185 7.09 -17.91 12.84
C TRP A 185 6.79 -17.50 11.38
N TRP A 186 7.51 -16.52 10.84
CA TRP A 186 7.39 -16.15 9.43
C TRP A 186 7.75 -17.29 8.48
N CYS A 187 8.81 -18.06 8.78
CA CYS A 187 9.18 -19.23 7.98
C CYS A 187 8.10 -20.32 7.99
N ASP A 188 7.42 -20.51 9.11
CA ASP A 188 6.44 -21.58 9.29
C ASP A 188 5.04 -21.24 8.75
N ASN A 189 4.72 -19.95 8.57
CA ASN A 189 3.37 -19.46 8.28
C ASN A 189 3.19 -18.75 6.92
N LEU A 190 4.19 -18.86 6.02
CA LEU A 190 4.16 -18.29 4.66
C LEU A 190 3.78 -19.30 3.56
#